data_AF-A0A956TY00-F1
#
_entry.id   AF-A0A956TY00-F1
#
_cell.length_a   1.000
_cell.length_b   1.000
_cell.length_c   1.000
_cell.angle_alpha   90.00
_cell.angle_beta   90.00
_cell.angle_gamma   90.00
#
_symmetry.space_group_name_H-M   'P 1'
#
loop_
_entity.id
_entity.type
_entity.pdbx_description
1 polymer ?
#
loop_
_entity_poly.entity_id
_entity_poly.type
_entity_poly.pdbx_seq_one_letter_code
_entity_poly.pdbx_strand_id
1 'polypeptide(L)'
;ADFIRVPLLTGAAIAESGIIQGQFRQLAEYRNQLQCHNIQIWADVSQSRVTPLLGSVRRTLYELALEAWEVGGAHGIIITDPHVALEDIATISQSLPVPVLAEFSGDLVDAAHWLAVSDGLITADPLKKGFATPPHTQPTIDLAKVESLRAMADELRQVGV
;
A
#
# COMPACT_ATOMS: atom_id res chain seq x y z
N ALA A 1 10.78 12.87 8.66
CA ALA A 1 9.92 11.83 8.05
C ALA A 1 10.80 10.62 7.81
N ASP A 2 10.27 9.41 7.93
CA ASP A 2 11.04 8.17 7.71
C ASP A 2 10.79 7.58 6.32
N PHE A 3 9.69 7.99 5.69
CA PHE A 3 9.31 7.55 4.36
C PHE A 3 8.43 8.58 3.64
N ILE A 4 8.27 8.37 2.33
CA ILE A 4 7.25 8.99 1.49
C ILE A 4 6.40 7.89 0.83
N ARG A 5 5.10 8.16 0.63
CA ARG A 5 4.21 7.33 -0.18
C ARG A 5 4.02 7.98 -1.54
N VAL A 6 4.24 7.22 -2.61
CA VAL A 6 4.20 7.70 -4.00
C VAL A 6 3.06 6.97 -4.72
N PRO A 7 1.97 7.67 -5.09
CA PRO A 7 0.81 7.05 -5.73
C PRO A 7 1.13 6.39 -7.09
N LEU A 8 2.10 6.92 -7.82
CA LEU A 8 2.58 6.33 -9.07
C LEU A 8 4.08 6.57 -9.19
N LEU A 9 4.88 5.55 -8.93
CA LEU A 9 6.34 5.66 -8.99
C LEU A 9 6.88 5.48 -10.42
N THR A 10 6.39 4.45 -11.12
CA THR A 10 6.81 4.07 -12.47
C THR A 10 5.65 4.08 -13.47
N GLY A 11 5.97 4.06 -14.76
CA GLY A 11 4.98 3.95 -15.83
C GLY A 11 4.10 5.20 -16.00
N ALA A 12 2.94 5.00 -16.60
CA ALA A 12 1.90 6.01 -16.76
C ALA A 12 0.55 5.37 -16.48
N ALA A 13 -0.43 6.18 -16.09
CA ALA A 13 -1.78 5.70 -15.81
C ALA A 13 -2.82 6.75 -16.16
N ILE A 14 -4.03 6.28 -16.44
CA ILE A 14 -5.21 7.13 -16.64
C ILE A 14 -5.92 7.25 -15.29
N ALA A 15 -6.02 8.47 -14.80
CA ALA A 15 -6.84 8.85 -13.66
C ALA A 15 -8.07 9.65 -14.15
N GLU A 16 -9.01 9.93 -13.24
CA GLU A 16 -10.21 10.74 -13.54
C GLU A 16 -9.87 12.11 -14.14
N SER A 17 -8.74 12.70 -13.75
CA SER A 17 -8.26 14.01 -14.22
C SER A 17 -7.39 13.94 -15.48
N GLY A 18 -7.20 12.76 -16.08
CA GLY A 18 -6.36 12.56 -17.26
C GLY A 18 -5.16 11.65 -16.99
N ILE A 19 -4.11 11.79 -17.81
CA ILE A 19 -2.93 10.92 -17.74
C ILE A 19 -1.95 11.45 -16.69
N ILE A 20 -1.53 10.57 -15.79
CA ILE A 20 -0.44 10.80 -14.83
C ILE A 20 0.76 9.91 -15.18
N GLN A 21 1.96 10.37 -14.84
CA GLN A 21 3.22 9.69 -15.15
C GLN A 21 4.06 9.54 -13.89
N GLY A 22 4.64 8.35 -13.70
CA GLY A 22 5.62 8.10 -12.67
C GLY A 22 6.93 8.84 -12.96
N GLN A 23 7.54 9.41 -11.92
CA GLN A 23 8.74 10.25 -12.02
C GLN A 23 9.93 9.65 -11.27
N PHE A 24 10.07 8.32 -11.24
CA PHE A 24 11.10 7.62 -10.44
C PHE A 24 12.52 8.16 -10.64
N ARG A 25 12.92 8.50 -11.88
CA ARG A 25 14.26 9.04 -12.17
C ARG A 25 14.46 10.41 -11.51
N GLN A 26 13.50 11.32 -11.69
CA GLN A 26 13.56 12.65 -11.10
C GLN A 26 13.51 12.58 -9.57
N LEU A 27 12.71 11.66 -9.02
CA LEU A 27 12.68 11.40 -7.58
C LEU A 27 14.05 10.91 -7.07
N ALA A 28 14.69 9.98 -7.77
CA ALA A 28 16.02 9.49 -7.41
C ALA A 28 17.08 10.61 -7.48
N GLU A 29 17.06 11.42 -8.55
CA GLU A 29 17.93 12.59 -8.70
C GLU A 29 17.72 13.60 -7.57
N TYR A 30 16.48 13.92 -7.23
CA TYR A 30 16.14 14.85 -6.17
C TYR A 30 16.55 14.31 -4.78
N ARG A 31 16.37 13.00 -4.55
CA ARG A 31 16.83 12.32 -3.32
C ARG A 31 18.34 12.42 -3.15
N ASN A 32 19.09 12.27 -4.24
CA ASN A 32 20.55 12.42 -4.25
C ASN A 32 20.97 13.87 -3.97
N GLN A 33 20.31 14.86 -4.60
CA GLN A 33 20.60 16.28 -4.40
C GLN A 33 20.38 16.71 -2.95
N LEU A 34 19.34 16.20 -2.31
CA LEU A 34 19.02 16.47 -0.91
C LEU A 34 19.76 15.57 0.08
N GLN A 35 20.57 14.61 -0.41
CA GLN A 35 21.27 13.60 0.39
C GLN A 35 20.36 12.80 1.33
N CYS A 36 19.08 12.65 0.99
CA CYS A 36 18.07 12.04 1.86
C CYS A 36 17.85 10.54 1.55
N HIS A 37 18.95 9.79 1.44
CA HIS A 37 18.93 8.36 1.11
C HIS A 37 18.30 7.49 2.20
N ASN A 38 18.18 8.00 3.42
CA ASN A 38 17.53 7.35 4.55
C ASN A 38 16.00 7.39 4.50
N ILE A 39 15.41 8.19 3.60
CA ILE A 39 13.96 8.29 3.43
C ILE A 39 13.50 7.17 2.51
N GLN A 40 12.65 6.29 3.04
CA GLN A 40 12.11 5.18 2.26
C GLN A 40 11.06 5.67 1.25
N ILE A 41 10.90 4.93 0.16
CA ILE A 41 9.92 5.17 -0.90
C ILE A 41 8.94 4.02 -0.89
N TRP A 42 7.68 4.29 -0.57
CA TRP A 42 6.60 3.31 -0.63
C TRP A 42 5.74 3.60 -1.85
N ALA A 43 5.58 2.64 -2.75
CA ALA A 43 4.91 2.83 -4.04
C ALA A 43 3.54 2.15 -4.07
N ASP A 44 2.50 2.89 -4.45
CA ASP A 44 1.22 2.29 -4.77
C ASP A 44 1.31 1.64 -6.17
N VAL A 45 0.80 0.41 -6.29
CA VAL A 45 0.84 -0.36 -7.56
C VAL A 45 -0.55 -0.76 -8.05
N SER A 46 -1.56 -0.62 -7.19
CA SER A 46 -2.98 -0.69 -7.54
C SER A 46 -3.73 0.46 -6.89
N GLN A 47 -4.64 1.09 -7.64
CA GLN A 47 -5.62 2.04 -7.09
C GLN A 47 -6.92 1.89 -7.85
N SER A 48 -8.05 1.91 -7.13
CA SER A 48 -9.39 1.65 -7.69
C SER A 48 -9.83 2.64 -8.78
N ARG A 49 -9.24 3.84 -8.83
CA ARG A 49 -9.59 4.91 -9.79
C ARG A 49 -8.46 5.24 -10.77
N VAL A 50 -7.44 4.42 -10.83
CA VAL A 50 -6.28 4.63 -11.71
C VAL A 50 -6.03 3.36 -12.51
N THR A 51 -6.12 3.47 -13.83
CA THR A 51 -5.86 2.36 -14.74
C THR A 51 -4.48 2.52 -15.35
N PRO A 52 -3.55 1.58 -15.14
CA PRO A 52 -2.25 1.61 -15.79
C PRO A 52 -2.38 1.76 -17.31
N LEU A 53 -1.67 2.72 -17.88
CA LEU A 53 -1.61 2.92 -19.33
C LEU A 53 -0.60 1.94 -19.89
N LEU A 54 -1.09 0.73 -20.15
CA LEU A 54 -0.32 -0.36 -20.70
C LEU A 54 -0.40 -0.26 -22.23
N GLY A 55 0.72 -0.47 -22.90
CA GLY A 55 0.74 -0.57 -24.37
C GLY A 55 -0.02 -1.81 -24.85
N SER A 56 0.36 -2.35 -26.01
CA SER A 56 -0.29 -3.54 -26.57
C SER A 56 -0.15 -4.82 -25.71
N VAL A 57 0.62 -4.78 -24.62
CA VAL A 57 0.87 -5.89 -23.70
C VAL A 57 0.14 -5.62 -22.39
N ARG A 58 -0.73 -6.54 -21.97
CA ARG A 58 -1.30 -6.52 -20.62
C ARG A 58 -0.20 -6.90 -19.63
N ARG A 59 0.14 -5.96 -18.74
CA ARG A 59 0.92 -6.23 -17.54
C ARG A 59 0.02 -6.66 -16.38
N THR A 60 0.49 -7.64 -15.64
CA THR A 60 -0.06 -8.13 -14.39
C THR A 60 0.26 -7.18 -13.23
N LEU A 61 -0.47 -7.27 -12.12
CA LEU A 61 -0.17 -6.50 -10.92
C LEU A 61 1.24 -6.83 -10.37
N TYR A 62 1.65 -8.10 -10.46
CA TYR A 62 2.99 -8.53 -10.09
C TYR A 62 4.07 -7.80 -10.90
N GLU A 63 3.92 -7.66 -12.21
CA GLU A 63 4.89 -6.94 -13.04
C GLU A 63 4.96 -5.45 -12.72
N LEU A 64 3.85 -4.83 -12.31
CA LEU A 64 3.85 -3.43 -11.83
C LEU A 64 4.61 -3.30 -10.50
N ALA A 65 4.40 -4.25 -9.58
CA ALA A 65 5.12 -4.29 -8.31
C ALA A 65 6.62 -4.55 -8.47
N LEU A 66 6.97 -5.49 -9.36
CA LEU A 66 8.35 -5.77 -9.74
C LEU A 66 9.03 -4.54 -10.34
N GLU A 67 8.36 -3.83 -11.27
CA GLU A 67 8.90 -2.60 -11.87
C GLU A 67 9.09 -1.49 -10.82
N ALA A 68 8.12 -1.29 -9.92
CA ALA A 68 8.23 -0.29 -8.86
C ALA A 68 9.42 -0.55 -7.94
N TRP A 69 9.71 -1.81 -7.61
CA TRP A 69 10.87 -2.21 -6.83
C TRP A 69 12.18 -2.13 -7.63
N GLU A 70 12.33 -2.90 -8.70
CA GLU A 70 13.60 -3.05 -9.43
C GLU A 70 14.03 -1.78 -10.17
N VAL A 71 13.08 -1.11 -10.82
CA VAL A 71 13.36 0.08 -11.64
C VAL A 71 13.09 1.36 -10.85
N GLY A 72 11.98 1.39 -10.12
CA GLY A 72 11.57 2.56 -9.34
C GLY A 72 12.39 2.78 -8.07
N GLY A 73 13.01 1.73 -7.53
CA GLY A 73 13.73 1.78 -6.25
C GLY A 73 12.80 1.92 -5.04
N ALA A 74 11.60 1.35 -5.12
CA ALA A 74 10.69 1.27 -3.98
C ALA A 74 11.31 0.41 -2.85
N HIS A 75 11.11 0.86 -1.61
CA HIS A 75 11.48 0.15 -0.39
C HIS A 75 10.29 -0.63 0.20
N GLY A 76 9.10 -0.46 -0.37
CA GLY A 76 7.89 -1.16 0.00
C GLY A 76 6.79 -0.91 -1.04
N ILE A 77 5.87 -1.86 -1.13
CA ILE A 77 4.76 -1.85 -2.09
C ILE A 77 3.46 -1.66 -1.34
N ILE A 78 2.54 -0.91 -1.92
CA ILE A 78 1.19 -0.67 -1.38
C ILE A 78 0.15 -1.07 -2.43
N ILE A 79 -0.82 -1.88 -1.99
CA ILE A 79 -1.96 -2.32 -2.79
C ILE A 79 -3.20 -1.65 -2.20
N THR A 80 -3.80 -0.71 -2.94
CA THR A 80 -4.97 0.06 -2.44
C THR A 80 -6.27 -0.26 -3.14
N ASP A 81 -6.23 -0.96 -4.27
CA ASP A 81 -7.46 -1.42 -4.92
C ASP A 81 -8.08 -2.58 -4.12
N PRO A 82 -9.28 -2.41 -3.52
CA PRO A 82 -9.95 -3.44 -2.72
C PRO A 82 -10.45 -4.61 -3.57
N HIS A 83 -10.38 -4.52 -4.91
CA HIS A 83 -10.79 -5.57 -5.83
C HIS A 83 -9.65 -6.53 -6.21
N VAL A 84 -8.43 -6.28 -5.74
CA VAL A 84 -7.30 -7.20 -5.94
C VAL A 84 -7.55 -8.48 -5.13
N ALA A 85 -7.38 -9.63 -5.78
CA ALA A 85 -7.57 -10.92 -5.14
C ALA A 85 -6.46 -11.19 -4.10
N LEU A 86 -6.81 -11.83 -2.98
CA LEU A 86 -5.84 -12.13 -1.90
C LEU A 86 -4.67 -12.99 -2.41
N GLU A 87 -4.91 -13.84 -3.41
CA GLU A 87 -3.90 -14.68 -4.05
C GLU A 87 -2.86 -13.86 -4.82
N ASP A 88 -3.27 -12.76 -5.45
CA ASP A 88 -2.36 -11.84 -6.13
C ASP A 88 -1.49 -11.09 -5.11
N ILE A 89 -2.08 -10.67 -3.98
CA ILE A 89 -1.35 -10.04 -2.87
C ILE A 89 -0.30 -11.00 -2.30
N ALA A 90 -0.71 -12.24 -2.00
CA ALA A 90 0.18 -13.29 -1.50
C ALA A 90 1.35 -13.55 -2.46
N THR A 91 1.06 -13.63 -3.77
CA THR A 91 2.07 -13.85 -4.81
C THR A 91 3.12 -12.74 -4.78
N ILE A 92 2.70 -11.47 -4.65
CA ILE A 92 3.61 -10.32 -4.62
C ILE A 92 4.44 -10.31 -3.33
N SER A 93 3.80 -10.48 -2.17
CA SER A 93 4.47 -10.47 -0.86
C SER A 93 5.52 -11.59 -0.74
N GLN A 94 5.25 -12.76 -1.31
CA GLN A 94 6.19 -13.89 -1.28
C GLN A 94 7.31 -13.78 -2.32
N SER A 95 7.12 -13.01 -3.38
CA SER A 95 8.06 -12.94 -4.51
C SER A 95 9.02 -11.76 -4.44
N LEU A 96 8.63 -10.65 -3.80
CA LEU A 96 9.44 -9.45 -3.71
C LEU A 96 10.24 -9.40 -2.39
N PRO A 97 11.47 -8.88 -2.39
CA PRO A 97 12.28 -8.77 -1.17
C PRO A 97 11.96 -7.51 -0.34
N VAL A 98 10.85 -6.83 -0.64
CA VAL A 98 10.39 -5.62 0.03
C VAL A 98 9.00 -5.84 0.62
N PRO A 99 8.68 -5.23 1.77
CA PRO A 99 7.38 -5.40 2.40
C PRO A 99 6.22 -4.92 1.52
N VAL A 100 5.12 -5.64 1.57
CA VAL A 100 3.87 -5.35 0.87
C VAL A 100 2.78 -5.04 1.88
N LEU A 101 2.19 -3.85 1.78
CA LEU A 101 1.03 -3.46 2.59
C LEU A 101 -0.24 -3.46 1.74
N ALA A 102 -1.33 -3.97 2.32
CA ALA A 102 -2.66 -3.90 1.71
C ALA A 102 -3.53 -2.86 2.42
N GLU A 103 -4.28 -2.07 1.65
CA GLU A 103 -5.34 -1.24 2.21
C GLU A 103 -6.55 -2.10 2.58
N PHE A 104 -7.06 -1.89 3.78
CA PHE A 104 -8.17 -2.65 4.35
C PHE A 104 -9.23 -1.73 4.94
N SER A 105 -10.47 -1.88 4.50
CA SER A 105 -11.63 -1.11 4.95
C SER A 105 -12.80 -1.97 5.43
N GLY A 106 -12.60 -3.28 5.60
CA GLY A 106 -13.62 -4.24 6.06
C GLY A 106 -13.71 -4.37 7.59
N ASP A 107 -14.46 -5.36 8.06
CA ASP A 107 -14.59 -5.63 9.49
C ASP A 107 -13.31 -6.23 10.08
N LEU A 108 -12.89 -5.80 11.28
CA LEU A 108 -11.65 -6.26 11.91
C LEU A 108 -11.55 -7.78 12.09
N VAL A 109 -12.67 -8.50 12.05
CA VAL A 109 -12.71 -9.97 12.06
C VAL A 109 -12.06 -10.55 10.80
N ASP A 110 -12.18 -9.88 9.66
CA ASP A 110 -11.61 -10.30 8.37
C ASP A 110 -10.14 -9.87 8.21
N ALA A 111 -9.63 -8.98 9.07
CA ALA A 111 -8.27 -8.45 8.97
C ALA A 111 -7.20 -9.56 9.02
N ALA A 112 -7.48 -10.67 9.72
CA ALA A 112 -6.59 -11.82 9.79
C ALA A 112 -6.31 -12.44 8.40
N HIS A 113 -7.32 -12.51 7.53
CA HIS A 113 -7.14 -13.05 6.16
C HIS A 113 -6.20 -12.18 5.33
N TRP A 114 -6.28 -10.86 5.49
CA TRP A 114 -5.41 -9.92 4.79
C TRP A 114 -4.00 -9.89 5.36
N LEU A 115 -3.85 -9.96 6.69
CA LEU A 115 -2.56 -10.07 7.37
C LEU A 115 -1.84 -11.40 7.06
N ALA A 116 -2.57 -12.45 6.70
CA ALA A 116 -1.98 -13.73 6.30
C ALA A 116 -1.31 -13.69 4.91
N VAL A 117 -1.67 -12.72 4.06
CA VAL A 117 -1.16 -12.61 2.69
C VAL A 117 -0.35 -11.35 2.42
N SER A 118 -0.16 -10.49 3.42
CA SER A 118 0.58 -9.23 3.33
C SER A 118 1.44 -9.00 4.56
N ASP A 119 2.46 -8.16 4.44
CA ASP A 119 3.36 -7.83 5.55
C ASP A 119 2.74 -6.86 6.57
N GLY A 120 1.61 -6.23 6.19
CA GLY A 120 0.84 -5.35 7.06
C GLY A 120 -0.33 -4.68 6.37
N LEU A 121 -1.09 -3.92 7.16
CA LEU A 121 -2.32 -3.27 6.71
C LEU A 121 -2.26 -1.74 6.82
N ILE A 122 -2.88 -1.07 5.86
CA ILE A 122 -3.27 0.34 5.94
C ILE A 122 -4.78 0.36 6.18
N THR A 123 -5.23 0.88 7.32
CA THR A 123 -6.66 0.91 7.64
C THR A 123 -7.01 2.14 8.47
N ALA A 124 -8.24 2.64 8.31
CA ALA A 124 -8.74 3.81 9.03
C ALA A 124 -10.16 3.60 9.54
N ASP A 125 -11.11 3.31 8.65
CA ASP A 125 -12.53 3.24 8.99
C ASP A 125 -12.90 2.25 10.11
N PRO A 126 -12.38 1.01 10.12
CA PRO A 126 -12.69 0.04 11.18
C PRO A 126 -12.21 0.49 12.56
N LEU A 127 -11.14 1.30 12.60
CA LEU A 127 -10.51 1.81 13.81
C LEU A 127 -11.18 3.08 14.35
N LYS A 128 -12.07 3.72 13.60
CA LYS A 128 -12.79 4.91 14.08
C LYS A 128 -13.74 4.51 15.22
N LYS A 129 -13.88 5.39 16.21
CA LYS A 129 -14.99 5.34 17.17
C LYS A 129 -16.29 5.56 16.41
N GLY A 130 -17.35 4.85 16.81
CA GLY A 130 -18.70 5.12 16.27
C GLY A 130 -19.09 6.58 16.47
N PHE A 131 -20.00 7.09 15.64
CA PHE A 131 -20.51 8.47 15.74
C PHE A 131 -21.34 8.66 17.02
N ALA A 132 -20.68 8.82 18.16
CA ALA A 132 -21.30 9.37 19.35
C ALA A 132 -21.00 10.87 19.37
N THR A 133 -21.99 11.71 19.05
CA THR A 133 -22.00 13.19 19.17
C THR A 133 -21.45 14.00 17.96
N PRO A 134 -21.83 15.29 17.82
CA PRO A 134 -22.58 15.93 16.71
C PRO A 134 -21.87 15.92 15.34
N PRO A 135 -22.56 16.29 14.23
CA PRO A 135 -22.12 16.08 12.82
C PRO A 135 -20.83 16.80 12.35
N HIS A 136 -20.02 17.37 13.25
CA HIS A 136 -18.84 18.17 12.90
C HIS A 136 -17.56 17.79 13.65
N THR A 137 -17.54 16.72 14.45
CA THR A 137 -16.30 16.18 15.02
C THR A 137 -15.80 15.00 14.19
N GLN A 138 -14.57 15.10 13.67
CA GLN A 138 -13.92 13.95 13.04
C GLN A 138 -13.91 12.79 14.05
N PRO A 139 -14.37 11.58 13.66
CA PRO A 139 -14.36 10.45 14.57
C PRO A 139 -12.92 10.15 14.99
N THR A 140 -12.69 10.15 16.31
CA THR A 140 -11.38 9.82 16.87
C THR A 140 -11.10 8.33 16.69
N ILE A 141 -9.83 7.95 16.58
CA ILE A 141 -9.42 6.54 16.56
C ILE A 141 -9.71 5.89 17.93
N ASP A 142 -10.23 4.67 17.89
CA ASP A 142 -10.42 3.79 19.02
C ASP A 142 -9.13 2.99 19.27
N LEU A 143 -8.38 3.39 20.30
CA LEU A 143 -7.08 2.78 20.61
C LEU A 143 -7.21 1.31 21.03
N ALA A 144 -8.34 0.89 21.61
CA ALA A 144 -8.55 -0.51 21.96
C ALA A 144 -8.59 -1.39 20.70
N LYS A 145 -9.24 -0.91 19.64
CA LYS A 145 -9.25 -1.60 18.34
C LYS A 145 -7.86 -1.67 17.71
N VAL A 146 -7.07 -0.60 17.85
CA VAL A 146 -5.66 -0.58 17.37
C VAL A 146 -4.83 -1.63 18.11
N GLU A 147 -4.95 -1.70 19.43
CA GLU A 147 -4.23 -2.68 20.25
C GLU A 147 -4.63 -4.12 19.91
N SER A 148 -5.93 -4.39 19.71
CA SER A 148 -6.40 -5.70 19.26
C SER A 148 -5.85 -6.08 17.88
N LEU A 149 -5.85 -5.15 16.92
CA LEU A 149 -5.31 -5.41 15.58
C LEU A 149 -3.80 -5.64 15.61
N ARG A 150 -3.07 -4.89 16.46
CA ARG A 150 -1.63 -5.09 16.65
C ARG A 150 -1.33 -6.46 17.24
N ALA A 151 -2.06 -6.85 18.29
CA ALA A 151 -1.89 -8.17 18.92
C ALA A 151 -2.14 -9.31 17.91
N MET A 152 -3.19 -9.19 17.10
CA MET A 152 -3.48 -10.15 16.02
C MET A 152 -2.33 -10.24 15.01
N ALA A 153 -1.78 -9.11 14.57
CA ALA A 153 -0.64 -9.09 13.64
C ALA A 153 0.62 -9.71 14.27
N ASP A 154 0.89 -9.45 15.55
CA ASP A 154 2.03 -10.02 16.27
C ASP A 154 1.89 -11.54 16.44
N GLU A 155 0.69 -12.04 16.76
CA GLU A 155 0.41 -13.48 16.86
C GLU A 155 0.62 -14.20 15.52
N LEU A 156 0.08 -13.67 14.41
CA LEU A 156 0.24 -14.26 13.09
C LEU A 156 1.72 -14.31 12.66
N ARG A 157 2.51 -13.28 12.98
CA ARG A 157 3.94 -13.25 12.69
C ARG A 157 4.75 -14.25 13.51
N GLN A 158 4.35 -14.54 14.74
CA GLN A 158 5.03 -15.55 15.57
C GLN A 158 4.75 -16.98 15.10
N VAL A 159 3.60 -17.22 14.46
CA VAL A 159 3.20 -18.53 13.94
C VAL A 159 3.81 -18.82 12.56
N GLY A 160 4.16 -17.77 11.79
CA GLY A 160 4.72 -17.87 10.44
C GLY A 160 6.25 -18.01 10.34
N VAL A 161 6.95 -18.36 11.43
CA VAL A 161 8.41 -18.63 11.46
C VAL A 161 8.70 -20.12 11.56
#